data_AF-A0A7V9F9S4-F1
#
_entry.id   AF-A0A7V9F9S4-F1
#
_cell.length_a   1.000
_cell.length_b   1.000
_cell.length_c   1.000
_cell.angle_alpha   90.00
_cell.angle_beta   90.00
_cell.angle_gamma   90.00
#
_symmetry.space_group_name_H-M   'P 1'
#
loop_
_entity.id
_entity.type
_entity.pdbx_description
1 polymer ?
#
loop_
_entity_poly.entity_id
_entity_poly.type
_entity_poly.pdbx_seq_one_letter_code
_entity_poly.pdbx_strand_id
1 'polypeptide(L)'
;MSDTQRQTLDSIEALRCRDDILQAMYWMRGEGFGEDVDARGLMGFLALDADLLAEQLEILVEDGQLAEADGRYVLTDLGAREGGRRFHDEVADLQKTAHGECGPDCPYCKGIRGDGCAHCAMVA
;
A
#
# COMPACT_ATOMS: atom_id res chain seq x y z
N MET A 1 3.83 -36.82 8.27
CA MET A 1 3.30 -35.80 9.19
C MET A 1 4.31 -34.67 9.12
N SER A 2 4.09 -33.73 8.19
CA SER A 2 5.05 -32.63 7.97
C SER A 2 4.86 -31.62 9.09
N ASP A 3 5.92 -31.38 9.86
CA ASP A 3 6.01 -30.22 10.75
C ASP A 3 5.96 -28.97 9.87
N THR A 4 4.82 -28.28 9.87
CA THR A 4 4.73 -26.91 9.38
C THR A 4 5.55 -26.05 10.33
N GLN A 5 6.83 -25.83 10.01
CA GLN A 5 7.68 -24.91 10.75
C GLN A 5 7.08 -23.50 10.66
N ARG A 6 6.54 -23.02 11.78
CA ARG A 6 6.10 -21.63 11.95
C ARG A 6 7.27 -20.70 11.64
N GLN A 7 7.16 -19.91 10.56
CA GLN A 7 8.16 -18.90 10.23
C GLN A 7 8.02 -17.76 11.24
N THR A 8 9.02 -17.59 12.09
CA THR A 8 9.08 -16.42 12.98
C THR A 8 9.69 -15.28 12.19
N LEU A 9 8.86 -14.35 11.72
CA LEU A 9 9.34 -13.10 11.12
C LEU A 9 10.14 -12.32 12.15
N ASP A 10 11.23 -11.69 11.72
CA ASP A 10 11.87 -10.68 12.58
C ASP A 10 10.98 -9.43 12.71
N SER A 11 11.34 -8.51 13.61
CA SER A 11 10.49 -7.34 13.87
C SER A 11 10.34 -6.40 12.67
N ILE A 12 11.33 -6.33 11.76
CA ILE A 12 11.26 -5.50 10.56
C ILE A 12 10.41 -6.20 9.51
N GLU A 13 10.58 -7.51 9.35
CA GLU A 13 9.80 -8.34 8.43
C GLU A 13 8.31 -8.35 8.81
N ALA A 14 7.99 -8.45 10.11
CA ALA A 14 6.62 -8.35 10.61
C ALA A 14 6.00 -6.98 10.30
N LEU A 15 6.75 -5.89 10.48
CA LEU A 15 6.29 -4.54 10.13
C LEU A 15 6.01 -4.40 8.64
N ARG A 16 6.90 -4.91 7.78
CA ARG A 16 6.73 -4.88 6.32
C ARG A 16 5.51 -5.71 5.90
N CYS A 17 5.38 -6.92 6.42
CA CYS A 17 4.27 -7.81 6.10
C CYS A 17 2.91 -7.16 6.43
N ARG A 18 2.81 -6.54 7.61
CA ARG A 18 1.64 -5.73 7.99
C ARG A 18 1.39 -4.61 6.99
N ASP A 19 2.42 -3.84 6.65
CA ASP A 19 2.29 -2.69 5.76
C ASP A 19 1.80 -3.11 4.38
N ASP A 20 2.37 -4.18 3.82
CA ASP A 20 2.00 -4.75 2.52
C ASP A 20 0.52 -5.18 2.52
N ILE A 21 0.06 -5.88 3.57
CA ILE A 21 -1.35 -6.32 3.69
C ILE A 21 -2.29 -5.10 3.72
N LEU A 22 -1.98 -4.10 4.55
CA LEU A 22 -2.85 -2.93 4.71
C LEU A 22 -2.86 -2.03 3.46
N GLN A 23 -1.72 -1.86 2.80
CA GLN A 23 -1.61 -1.13 1.54
C GLN A 23 -2.39 -1.85 0.42
N ALA A 24 -2.23 -3.16 0.29
CA ALA A 24 -2.94 -3.95 -0.72
C ALA A 24 -4.46 -3.83 -0.53
N MET A 25 -4.96 -4.00 0.69
CA MET A 25 -6.39 -3.84 1.00
C MET A 25 -6.89 -2.41 0.75
N TYR A 26 -6.08 -1.40 1.12
CA TYR A 26 -6.43 0.00 0.89
C TYR A 26 -6.57 0.31 -0.60
N TRP A 27 -5.60 -0.15 -1.39
CA TRP A 27 -5.60 0.01 -2.84
C TRP A 27 -6.76 -0.74 -3.50
N MET A 28 -6.98 -2.01 -3.14
CA MET A 28 -8.09 -2.82 -3.67
C MET A 28 -9.46 -2.15 -3.44
N ARG A 29 -9.67 -1.57 -2.25
CA ARG A 29 -10.89 -0.81 -1.93
C ARG A 29 -11.03 0.43 -2.82
N GLY A 30 -9.94 1.16 -3.04
CA GLY A 30 -9.93 2.37 -3.89
C GLY A 30 -10.24 2.08 -5.37
N GLU A 31 -9.82 0.94 -5.88
CA GLU A 31 -10.06 0.49 -7.26
C GLU A 31 -11.42 -0.21 -7.45
N GLY A 32 -12.19 -0.45 -6.37
CA GLY A 32 -13.52 -1.05 -6.44
C GLY A 32 -13.53 -2.58 -6.54
N PHE A 33 -12.49 -3.28 -6.07
CA PHE A 33 -12.47 -4.75 -5.98
C PHE A 33 -13.35 -5.31 -4.84
N GLY A 34 -13.94 -4.45 -4.03
CA GLY A 34 -14.81 -4.80 -2.89
C GLY A 34 -14.40 -4.07 -1.61
N GLU A 35 -15.29 -4.05 -0.62
CA GLU A 35 -14.98 -3.54 0.72
C GLU A 35 -14.39 -4.61 1.63
N ASP A 36 -14.64 -5.89 1.31
CA ASP A 36 -14.17 -7.07 2.01
C ASP A 36 -13.36 -7.99 1.09
N VAL A 37 -12.35 -8.69 1.62
CA VAL A 37 -11.46 -9.57 0.85
C VAL A 37 -11.27 -10.90 1.56
N ASP A 38 -11.19 -12.01 0.82
CA ASP A 38 -10.78 -13.30 1.38
C ASP A 38 -9.26 -13.49 1.24
N ALA A 39 -8.68 -14.43 1.99
CA ALA A 39 -7.23 -14.66 1.96
C ALA A 39 -6.70 -14.96 0.54
N ARG A 40 -7.50 -15.66 -0.29
CA ARG A 40 -7.12 -15.99 -1.67
C ARG A 40 -7.04 -14.75 -2.56
N GLY A 41 -7.95 -13.80 -2.38
CA GLY A 41 -7.90 -12.51 -3.07
C GLY A 41 -6.62 -11.75 -2.75
N LEU A 42 -6.20 -11.76 -1.48
CA LEU A 42 -4.96 -11.11 -1.03
C LEU A 42 -3.69 -11.78 -1.57
N MET A 43 -3.65 -13.12 -1.64
CA MET A 43 -2.51 -13.85 -2.21
C MET A 43 -2.20 -13.47 -3.66
N GLY A 44 -3.16 -12.93 -4.42
CA GLY A 44 -2.91 -12.45 -5.77
C GLY A 44 -2.03 -11.19 -5.84
N PHE A 45 -1.94 -10.45 -4.74
CA PHE A 45 -1.23 -9.17 -4.64
C PHE A 45 -0.02 -9.24 -3.71
N LEU A 46 0.05 -10.24 -2.84
CA LEU A 46 1.07 -10.38 -1.81
C LEU A 46 2.02 -11.54 -2.13
N ALA A 47 3.32 -11.32 -1.94
CA ALA A 47 4.34 -12.35 -2.02
C ALA A 47 4.48 -13.11 -0.68
N LEU A 48 3.36 -13.63 -0.16
CA LEU A 48 3.29 -14.35 1.11
C LEU A 48 2.77 -15.77 0.90
N ASP A 49 3.24 -16.71 1.72
CA ASP A 49 2.61 -18.03 1.78
C ASP A 49 1.27 -17.97 2.54
N ALA A 50 0.42 -18.96 2.28
CA ALA A 50 -0.95 -18.96 2.79
C ALA A 50 -1.03 -19.08 4.32
N ASP A 51 -0.12 -19.84 4.93
CA ASP A 51 -0.12 -20.07 6.38
C ASP A 51 0.32 -18.79 7.10
N LEU A 52 1.36 -18.13 6.60
CA LEU A 52 1.82 -16.85 7.10
C LEU A 52 0.74 -15.76 6.92
N LEU A 53 0.10 -15.69 5.75
CA LEU A 53 -0.97 -14.71 5.53
C LEU A 53 -2.13 -14.92 6.53
N ALA A 54 -2.52 -16.16 6.80
CA ALA A 54 -3.56 -16.45 7.79
C ALA A 54 -3.17 -15.97 9.19
N GLU A 55 -1.94 -16.30 9.64
CA GLU A 55 -1.43 -15.84 10.95
C GLU A 55 -1.39 -14.32 11.05
N GLN A 56 -0.94 -13.62 10.00
CA GLN A 56 -0.88 -12.16 10.01
C GLN A 56 -2.28 -11.53 9.98
N LEU A 57 -3.24 -12.10 9.27
CA LEU A 57 -4.62 -11.61 9.27
C LEU A 57 -5.26 -11.71 10.66
N GLU A 58 -5.01 -12.80 11.39
CA GLU A 58 -5.45 -12.95 12.78
C GLU A 58 -4.86 -11.86 13.68
N ILE A 59 -3.53 -11.64 13.60
CA ILE A 59 -2.84 -10.59 14.37
C ILE A 59 -3.43 -9.20 14.07
N LEU A 60 -3.71 -8.88 12.80
CA LEU A 60 -4.25 -7.59 12.40
C LEU A 60 -5.70 -7.37 12.85
N VAL A 61 -6.47 -8.45 13.01
CA VAL A 61 -7.79 -8.41 13.64
C VAL A 61 -7.65 -8.15 15.15
N GLU A 62 -6.74 -8.85 15.81
CA GLU A 62 -6.45 -8.64 17.24
C GLU A 62 -5.97 -7.21 17.55
N ASP A 63 -5.13 -6.65 16.67
CA ASP A 63 -4.63 -5.27 16.74
C ASP A 63 -5.68 -4.21 16.34
N GLY A 64 -6.87 -4.63 15.90
CA GLY A 64 -7.98 -3.74 15.53
C GLY A 64 -7.81 -2.99 14.21
N GLN A 65 -6.88 -3.42 13.37
CA GLN A 65 -6.64 -2.85 12.04
C GLN A 65 -7.58 -3.46 10.99
N LEU A 66 -8.00 -4.71 11.22
CA LEU A 66 -9.01 -5.41 10.42
C LEU A 66 -10.21 -5.81 11.27
N ALA A 67 -11.34 -5.98 10.60
CA ALA A 67 -12.49 -6.70 11.12
C ALA A 67 -12.72 -7.95 10.25
N GLU A 68 -12.98 -9.09 10.88
CA GLU A 68 -13.26 -10.35 10.20
C GLU A 68 -14.73 -10.74 10.37
N ALA A 69 -15.33 -11.24 9.28
CA ALA A 69 -16.64 -11.86 9.27
C ALA A 69 -16.71 -12.93 8.17
N ASP A 70 -17.08 -14.16 8.54
CA ASP A 70 -17.30 -15.28 7.62
C ASP A 70 -16.12 -15.57 6.67
N GLY A 71 -14.89 -15.43 7.15
CA GLY A 71 -13.65 -15.64 6.41
C GLY A 71 -13.24 -14.49 5.50
N ARG A 72 -13.87 -13.32 5.66
CA ARG A 72 -13.57 -12.10 4.90
C ARG A 72 -13.16 -10.96 5.82
N TYR A 73 -12.26 -10.13 5.32
CA TYR A 73 -11.59 -9.09 6.08
C TYR A 73 -11.90 -7.71 5.51
N VAL A 74 -12.19 -6.76 6.40
CA VAL A 74 -12.46 -5.36 6.07
C VAL A 74 -11.49 -4.47 6.83
N LEU A 75 -11.00 -3.41 6.19
CA LEU A 75 -10.22 -2.38 6.88
C LEU A 75 -11.09 -1.64 7.89
N THR A 76 -10.64 -1.57 9.14
CA THR A 76 -11.19 -0.61 10.09
C THR A 76 -10.74 0.80 9.74
N ASP A 77 -11.26 1.81 10.43
CA ASP A 77 -10.77 3.19 10.30
C ASP A 77 -9.27 3.31 10.61
N LEU A 78 -8.76 2.50 11.54
CA LEU A 78 -7.33 2.45 11.87
C LEU A 78 -6.53 1.83 10.73
N GLY A 79 -6.94 0.66 10.25
CA GLY A 79 -6.27 -0.02 9.13
C GLY A 79 -6.27 0.84 7.86
N ALA A 80 -7.39 1.50 7.56
CA ALA A 80 -7.50 2.39 6.41
C ALA A 80 -6.55 3.60 6.49
N ARG A 81 -6.38 4.19 7.67
CA ARG A 81 -5.45 5.31 7.87
C ARG A 81 -4.00 4.86 7.71
N GLU A 82 -3.62 3.75 8.33
CA GLU A 82 -2.24 3.25 8.24
C GLU A 82 -1.89 2.75 6.84
N GLY A 83 -2.77 1.97 6.21
CA GLY A 83 -2.59 1.49 4.84
C GLY A 83 -2.52 2.62 3.83
N GLY A 84 -3.40 3.63 3.94
CA GLY A 84 -3.38 4.81 3.07
C GLY A 84 -2.15 5.68 3.24
N ARG A 85 -1.69 5.90 4.48
CA ARG A 85 -0.45 6.65 4.77
C ARG A 85 0.76 5.96 4.14
N ARG A 86 0.90 4.65 4.37
CA ARG A 86 1.99 3.83 3.85
C ARG A 86 1.96 3.75 2.32
N PHE A 87 0.78 3.58 1.74
CA PHE A 87 0.62 3.57 0.29
C PHE A 87 1.05 4.90 -0.32
N HIS A 88 0.55 6.02 0.23
CA HIS A 88 0.93 7.36 -0.22
C HIS A 88 2.43 7.59 -0.14
N ASP A 89 3.09 7.20 0.96
CA ASP A 89 4.53 7.37 1.13
C ASP A 89 5.34 6.62 0.04
N GLU A 90 4.87 5.46 -0.41
CA GLU A 90 5.53 4.67 -1.47
C GLU A 90 5.25 5.18 -2.89
N VAL A 91 4.02 5.62 -3.16
CA VAL A 91 3.65 6.13 -4.49
C VAL A 91 3.88 7.62 -4.66
N ALA A 92 4.25 8.35 -3.60
CA ALA A 92 4.46 9.80 -3.64
C ALA A 92 5.45 10.20 -4.74
N ASP A 93 6.51 9.42 -4.94
CA ASP A 93 7.50 9.68 -5.99
C ASP A 93 6.99 9.34 -7.40
N LEU A 94 6.06 8.39 -7.52
CA LEU A 94 5.43 8.00 -8.79
C LEU A 94 4.31 8.97 -9.21
N GLN A 95 3.65 9.60 -8.24
CA GLN A 95 2.56 10.57 -8.43
C GLN A 95 3.05 12.02 -8.57
N LYS A 96 4.37 12.26 -8.46
CA LYS A 96 5.00 13.49 -8.96
C LYS A 96 4.83 13.51 -10.47
N THR A 97 3.67 13.99 -10.92
CA THR A 97 3.36 14.31 -12.32
C THR A 97 4.62 14.78 -13.01
N ALA A 98 5.05 14.05 -14.04
CA ALA A 98 6.33 14.18 -14.73
C ALA A 98 6.94 15.59 -14.72
N HIS A 99 7.64 15.95 -13.64
CA HIS A 99 8.35 17.23 -13.55
C HIS A 99 9.56 17.25 -14.51
N GLY A 100 9.87 16.10 -15.14
CA GLY A 100 10.92 15.91 -16.13
C GLY A 100 10.45 15.73 -17.58
N GLU A 101 9.14 15.72 -17.89
CA GLU A 101 8.67 15.61 -19.30
C GLU A 101 8.61 16.95 -20.04
N CYS A 102 8.94 18.05 -19.37
CA CYS A 102 9.22 19.29 -20.07
C CYS A 102 10.58 19.16 -20.78
N GLY A 103 10.54 18.73 -22.04
CA GLY A 103 11.69 18.82 -22.94
C GLY A 103 12.15 20.27 -23.13
N PRO A 104 13.36 20.51 -23.70
CA PRO A 104 13.91 21.84 -23.92
C PRO A 104 13.00 22.78 -24.74
N ASP A 105 12.02 22.23 -25.46
CA ASP A 105 11.05 22.95 -26.28
C ASP A 105 9.69 23.15 -25.62
N CYS A 106 9.53 22.88 -24.30
CA CYS A 106 8.29 23.17 -23.60
C CYS A 106 7.93 24.66 -23.78
N PRO A 107 6.73 24.98 -24.34
CA PRO A 107 6.36 26.36 -24.68
C PRO A 107 6.27 27.27 -23.44
N TYR A 108 6.18 26.68 -22.24
CA TYR A 108 6.07 27.39 -20.97
C TYR A 108 7.41 27.49 -20.21
N CYS A 109 8.39 26.63 -20.49
CA CYS A 109 9.69 26.60 -19.80
C CYS A 109 10.85 27.10 -20.67
N LYS A 110 10.59 27.52 -21.92
CA LYS A 110 11.62 27.96 -22.86
C LYS A 110 12.45 29.11 -22.28
N GLY A 111 13.70 28.82 -21.93
CA GLY A 111 14.65 29.79 -21.38
C GLY A 111 14.50 30.07 -19.88
N ILE A 112 13.68 29.30 -19.15
CA ILE A 112 13.47 29.42 -17.71
C ILE A 112 13.98 28.13 -17.04
N ARG A 113 14.77 28.25 -15.96
CA ARG A 113 15.17 27.07 -15.17
C ARG A 113 13.93 26.50 -14.46
N GLY A 114 13.85 25.18 -14.31
CA GLY A 114 12.64 24.50 -13.82
C GLY A 114 12.13 25.03 -12.47
N ASP A 115 13.01 25.51 -11.59
CA ASP A 115 12.69 26.13 -10.29
C ASP A 115 12.09 27.55 -10.39
N GLY A 116 12.21 28.21 -11.55
CA GLY A 116 11.68 29.55 -11.80
C GLY A 116 10.41 29.60 -12.66
N CYS A 117 9.87 28.46 -13.10
CA CYS A 117 8.67 28.42 -13.92
C CYS A 117 7.41 28.44 -13.05
N ALA A 118 6.46 29.34 -13.30
CA ALA A 118 5.21 29.44 -12.52
C ALA A 118 4.34 28.17 -12.56
N HIS A 119 4.51 27.33 -13.59
CA HIS A 119 3.84 26.01 -13.66
C HIS A 119 4.55 24.94 -12.82
N CYS A 120 5.83 25.15 -12.48
CA CYS A 120 6.66 24.23 -11.70
C CYS A 120 6.82 24.68 -10.24
N ALA A 121 6.69 25.98 -9.95
CA ALA A 121 6.93 26.58 -8.64
C ALA A 121 5.70 26.59 -7.70
N MET A 122 4.54 26.09 -8.15
CA MET A 122 3.28 26.17 -7.38
C MET A 122 2.91 24.93 -6.56
N VAL A 123 3.89 24.11 -6.19
CA VAL A 123 3.72 23.16 -5.07
C VAL A 123 4.96 23.22 -4.19
N ALA A 124 5.04 24.29 -3.40
CA ALA A 124 5.91 24.39 -2.23
C ALA A 124 5.03 24.52 -0.99
#